data_AF-A0ABD0V1L7-F1
#
_entry.id   AF-A0ABD0V1L7-F1
#
_cell.length_a   1.000
_cell.length_b   1.000
_cell.length_c   1.000
_cell.angle_alpha   90.00
_cell.angle_beta   90.00
_cell.angle_gamma   90.00
#
_symmetry.space_group_name_H-M   'P 1'
#
loop_
_entity.id
_entity.type
_entity.pdbx_description
1 polymer ?
#
loop_
_entity_poly.entity_id
_entity_poly.type
_entity_poly.pdbx_seq_one_letter_code
_entity_poly.pdbx_strand_id
1 'polypeptide(L)'
;MKRKKWTEAEEETLISAYSELVSSCGGISQLRTREKKFQPIADRVNSLHHLRDATAFPFRWSWRDVSIKIQNMRHQYLGVKLKLPSPSSAAEGPDWDHALHLWPNFLRYKAVFGDIDPHPSPFSSSPASAYASAASDDGRVESLGMMVAELGEVLVGREESRREREDCDREGRYQRRREIEALTAMVPSEEEERRQLWRRREERREEEEMEWREKMLEMQMEHEKQVMQMHAEACQVQMQMLGIVVRLVCQFLSPTASSGAGGSDAGINGLQHHVMHNLQQQQQPQSPGSLVGDNVKNDVHSGEDYL
;
A
#
# COMPACT_ATOMS: atom_id res chain seq x y z
N MET A 1 -5.18 -5.78 14.97
CA MET A 1 -3.80 -6.32 14.95
C MET A 1 -2.83 -5.30 15.52
N LYS A 2 -1.89 -5.69 16.41
CA LYS A 2 -0.89 -4.77 16.96
C LYS A 2 0.14 -4.41 15.88
N ARG A 3 0.37 -3.11 15.64
CA ARG A 3 1.44 -2.64 14.75
C ARG A 3 2.79 -3.08 15.31
N LYS A 4 3.62 -3.72 14.49
CA LYS A 4 5.00 -4.08 14.86
C LYS A 4 5.78 -2.81 15.23
N LYS A 5 6.50 -2.84 16.34
CA LYS A 5 7.36 -1.74 16.80
C LYS A 5 8.71 -2.33 17.21
N TRP A 6 9.77 -1.63 16.84
CA TRP A 6 11.13 -1.94 17.28
C TRP A 6 11.33 -1.42 18.69
N THR A 7 11.92 -2.24 19.55
CA THR A 7 12.38 -1.82 20.87
C THR A 7 13.83 -1.32 20.80
N GLU A 8 14.25 -0.51 21.77
CA GLU A 8 15.61 0.06 21.79
C GLU A 8 16.70 -1.04 21.83
N ALA A 9 16.48 -2.11 22.59
CA ALA A 9 17.42 -3.24 22.67
C ALA A 9 17.55 -4.00 21.34
N GLU A 10 16.46 -4.16 20.59
CA GLU A 10 16.48 -4.76 19.25
C GLU A 10 17.21 -3.85 18.24
N GLU A 11 17.00 -2.53 18.33
CA GLU A 11 17.66 -1.55 17.47
C GLU A 11 19.17 -1.51 17.71
N GLU A 12 19.60 -1.53 18.97
CA GLU A 12 21.01 -1.61 19.32
C GLU A 12 21.69 -2.86 18.75
N THR A 13 21.04 -4.01 18.90
CA THR A 13 21.52 -5.28 18.36
C THR A 13 21.62 -5.24 16.84
N LEU A 14 20.63 -4.65 16.19
CA LEU A 14 20.58 -4.50 14.73
C LEU A 14 21.73 -3.64 14.21
N ILE A 15 22.02 -2.49 14.85
CA ILE A 15 23.12 -1.60 14.44
C ILE A 15 24.46 -2.30 14.63
N SER A 16 24.66 -2.94 15.79
CA SER A 16 25.91 -3.66 16.10
C SER A 16 26.17 -4.77 15.08
N ALA A 17 25.17 -5.61 14.81
CA ALA A 17 25.29 -6.70 13.84
C ALA A 17 25.51 -6.19 12.41
N TYR A 18 24.87 -5.07 12.03
CA TYR A 18 25.12 -4.45 10.73
C TYR A 18 26.55 -3.88 10.63
N SER A 19 27.05 -3.22 11.68
CA SER A 19 28.43 -2.71 11.73
C SER A 19 29.44 -3.84 11.56
N GLU A 20 29.27 -4.92 12.32
CA GLU A 20 30.13 -6.11 12.22
C GLU A 20 30.12 -6.70 10.80
N LEU A 21 28.96 -6.73 10.13
CA LEU A 21 28.84 -7.23 8.76
C LEU A 21 29.54 -6.33 7.75
N VAL A 22 29.44 -5.00 7.92
CA VAL A 22 30.13 -4.01 7.09
C VAL A 22 31.64 -4.16 7.24
N SER A 23 32.13 -4.32 8.48
CA SER A 23 33.56 -4.46 8.78
C SER A 23 34.13 -5.82 8.38
N SER A 24 33.39 -6.91 8.52
CA SER A 24 33.90 -8.28 8.31
C SER A 24 33.85 -8.76 6.86
N CYS A 25 32.95 -8.22 6.02
CA CYS A 25 32.70 -8.74 4.66
C CYS A 25 33.12 -7.77 3.53
N GLY A 26 34.14 -6.92 3.75
CA GLY A 26 34.64 -6.00 2.71
C GLY A 26 33.57 -5.04 2.17
N GLY A 27 32.56 -4.74 3.00
CA GLY A 27 31.35 -4.01 2.65
C GLY A 27 30.19 -4.90 2.19
N ILE A 28 28.99 -4.60 2.69
CA ILE A 28 27.70 -5.14 2.20
C ILE A 28 27.54 -5.10 0.66
N SER A 29 28.34 -4.31 -0.05
CA SER A 29 28.40 -4.23 -1.51
C SER A 29 28.82 -5.53 -2.19
N GLN A 30 29.62 -6.38 -1.54
CA GLN A 30 30.11 -7.65 -2.10
C GLN A 30 29.02 -8.73 -2.18
N LEU A 31 27.96 -8.62 -1.37
CA LEU A 31 26.88 -9.60 -1.36
C LEU A 31 25.89 -9.33 -2.51
N ARG A 32 25.61 -10.37 -3.31
CA ARG A 32 24.81 -10.26 -4.54
C ARG A 32 23.32 -9.99 -4.31
N THR A 33 22.75 -10.48 -3.21
CA THR A 33 21.30 -10.32 -2.92
C THR A 33 21.06 -9.62 -1.59
N ARG A 34 19.98 -8.83 -1.51
CA ARG A 34 19.58 -8.13 -0.28
C ARG A 34 19.27 -9.10 0.85
N GLU A 35 18.65 -10.23 0.55
CA GLU A 35 18.41 -11.29 1.53
C GLU A 35 19.72 -11.78 2.17
N LYS A 36 20.75 -12.09 1.39
CA LYS A 36 22.05 -12.50 1.93
C LYS A 36 22.72 -11.41 2.80
N LYS A 37 22.43 -10.12 2.54
CA LYS A 37 22.92 -8.99 3.35
C LYS A 37 22.22 -8.90 4.70
N PHE A 38 20.90 -9.09 4.74
CA PHE A 38 20.10 -8.73 5.91
C PHE A 38 19.56 -9.93 6.69
N GLN A 39 19.58 -11.13 6.11
CA GLN A 39 19.18 -12.36 6.78
C GLN A 39 20.03 -12.69 8.01
N PRO A 40 21.38 -12.63 7.96
CA PRO A 40 22.21 -12.90 9.14
C PRO A 40 21.94 -11.94 10.31
N ILE A 41 21.61 -10.69 9.98
CA ILE A 41 21.27 -9.66 10.97
C ILE A 41 19.90 -9.97 11.60
N ALA A 42 18.91 -10.33 10.79
CA ALA A 42 17.58 -10.73 11.28
C ALA A 42 17.67 -11.95 12.20
N ASP A 43 18.45 -12.96 11.82
CA ASP A 43 18.65 -14.16 12.62
C ASP A 43 19.34 -13.85 13.97
N ARG A 44 20.32 -12.94 13.97
CA ARG A 44 20.97 -12.48 15.21
C ARG A 44 20.04 -11.70 16.13
N VAL A 45 19.22 -10.79 15.59
CA VAL A 45 18.22 -10.05 16.39
C VAL A 45 17.18 -11.02 16.97
N ASN A 46 16.63 -11.91 16.14
CA ASN A 46 15.61 -12.86 16.59
C ASN A 46 16.14 -13.84 17.64
N SER A 47 17.38 -14.31 17.49
CA SER A 47 17.99 -15.26 18.45
C SER A 47 18.31 -14.64 19.81
N LEU A 48 18.58 -13.34 19.87
CA LEU A 48 18.87 -12.64 21.13
C LEU A 48 17.61 -12.14 21.84
N HIS A 49 16.52 -11.88 21.11
CA HIS A 49 15.30 -11.26 21.66
C HIS A 49 14.10 -12.20 21.58
N HIS A 50 13.50 -12.35 20.41
CA HIS A 50 12.25 -13.11 20.24
C HIS A 50 12.36 -14.58 20.66
N LEU A 51 13.45 -15.27 20.32
CA LEU A 51 13.62 -16.68 20.68
C LEU A 51 13.94 -16.89 22.17
N ARG A 52 14.42 -15.85 22.88
CA ARG A 52 14.69 -15.94 24.32
C ARG A 52 13.47 -15.56 25.14
N ASP A 53 12.77 -14.51 24.75
CA ASP A 53 11.60 -14.01 25.45
C ASP A 53 10.58 -13.45 24.46
N ALA A 54 9.70 -14.33 23.97
CA ALA A 54 8.61 -13.95 23.08
C ALA A 54 7.52 -13.12 23.78
N THR A 55 7.54 -13.03 25.11
CA THR A 55 6.61 -12.23 25.90
C THR A 55 7.02 -10.76 25.90
N ALA A 56 8.30 -10.48 26.14
CA ALA A 56 8.87 -9.13 26.04
C ALA A 56 9.07 -8.70 24.58
N PHE A 57 9.46 -9.63 23.70
CA PHE A 57 9.75 -9.38 22.28
C PHE A 57 8.82 -10.22 21.38
N PRO A 58 7.54 -9.84 21.24
CA PRO A 58 6.53 -10.66 20.57
C PRO A 58 6.71 -10.78 19.05
N PHE A 59 7.58 -9.97 18.44
CA PHE A 59 7.71 -9.89 17.00
C PHE A 59 8.96 -10.61 16.50
N ARG A 60 8.78 -11.48 15.50
CA ARG A 60 9.89 -11.95 14.65
C ARG A 60 10.12 -10.97 13.52
N TRP A 61 11.38 -10.63 13.33
CA TRP A 61 11.83 -9.73 12.28
C TRP A 61 12.34 -10.54 11.09
N SER A 62 11.83 -10.23 9.91
CA SER A 62 12.37 -10.79 8.67
C SER A 62 13.56 -9.95 8.18
N TRP A 63 14.36 -10.50 7.26
CA TRP A 63 15.39 -9.73 6.56
C TRP A 63 14.84 -8.48 5.87
N ARG A 64 13.58 -8.51 5.42
CA ARG A 64 12.90 -7.35 4.82
C ARG A 64 12.68 -6.25 5.85
N ASP A 65 12.15 -6.61 7.02
CA ASP A 65 11.92 -5.68 8.12
C ASP A 65 13.22 -5.00 8.56
N VAL A 66 14.30 -5.79 8.71
CA VAL A 66 15.64 -5.31 9.04
C VAL A 66 16.18 -4.36 7.96
N SER A 67 16.04 -4.71 6.68
CA SER A 67 16.52 -3.86 5.58
C SER A 67 15.82 -2.49 5.54
N ILE A 68 14.50 -2.47 5.79
CA ILE A 68 13.70 -1.25 5.84
C ILE A 68 14.11 -0.42 7.05
N LYS A 69 14.28 -1.06 8.21
CA LYS A 69 14.70 -0.38 9.45
C LYS A 69 16.07 0.27 9.28
N ILE A 70 17.05 -0.42 8.72
CA ILE A 70 18.39 0.12 8.43
C ILE A 70 18.34 1.30 7.46
N GLN A 71 17.53 1.20 6.40
CA GLN A 71 17.35 2.32 5.45
C GLN A 71 16.73 3.55 6.13
N ASN A 72 15.68 3.35 6.94
CA ASN A 72 15.05 4.42 7.70
C ASN A 72 16.03 5.07 8.68
N MET A 73 16.85 4.26 9.35
CA MET A 73 17.90 4.70 10.26
C MET A 73 18.99 5.51 9.56
N ARG A 74 19.43 5.07 8.37
CA ARG A 74 20.37 5.81 7.53
C ARG A 74 19.76 7.14 7.07
N HIS A 75 18.49 7.15 6.67
CA HIS A 75 17.80 8.37 6.26
C HIS A 75 17.66 9.36 7.42
N GLN A 76 17.31 8.89 8.62
CA GLN A 76 17.28 9.70 9.84
C GLN A 76 18.65 10.31 10.13
N TYR A 77 19.71 9.51 10.05
CA TYR A 77 21.09 10.00 10.20
C TYR A 77 21.45 11.09 9.19
N LEU A 78 21.16 10.89 7.90
CA LEU A 78 21.42 11.89 6.88
C LEU A 78 20.59 13.17 7.10
N GLY A 79 19.34 13.04 7.50
CA GLY A 79 18.47 14.17 7.83
C GLY A 79 18.99 14.99 9.02
N VAL A 80 19.52 14.34 10.05
CA VAL A 80 20.17 15.03 11.18
C VAL A 80 21.49 15.66 10.72
N LYS A 81 22.31 14.94 9.95
CA LYS A 81 23.60 15.42 9.41
C LYS A 81 23.44 16.69 8.56
N LEU A 82 22.38 16.78 7.74
CA LEU A 82 22.08 17.95 6.89
C LEU A 82 21.53 19.14 7.66
N LYS A 83 20.95 18.93 8.85
CA LYS A 83 20.44 19.99 9.73
C LYS A 83 21.54 20.59 10.60
N LEU A 84 22.70 19.93 10.69
CA LEU A 84 23.86 20.51 11.37
C LEU A 84 24.35 21.71 10.54
N PRO A 85 24.71 22.84 11.19
CA PRO A 85 25.30 23.96 10.49
C PRO A 85 26.51 23.50 9.68
N SER A 86 26.49 23.77 8.37
CA SER A 86 27.68 23.55 7.54
C SER A 86 28.74 24.54 8.02
N PRO A 87 29.97 24.08 8.34
CA PRO A 87 30.98 24.97 8.90
C PRO A 87 31.27 26.10 7.91
N SER A 88 31.05 27.34 8.33
CA SER A 88 31.26 28.54 7.50
C SER A 88 32.75 28.81 7.22
N SER A 89 33.65 28.04 7.84
CA SER A 89 35.08 28.08 7.58
C SER A 89 35.61 26.65 7.43
N ALA A 90 36.54 26.43 6.50
CA ALA A 90 37.19 25.14 6.29
C ALA A 90 38.11 24.70 7.47
N ALA A 91 38.11 25.44 8.58
CA ALA A 91 38.99 25.24 9.74
C ALA A 91 38.28 24.71 10.99
N GLU A 92 36.95 24.81 11.08
CA GLU A 92 36.16 24.24 12.18
C GLU A 92 35.40 23.02 11.67
N GLY A 93 35.68 21.85 12.24
CA GLY A 93 34.90 20.65 11.94
C GLY A 93 33.41 20.84 12.31
N PRO A 94 32.49 20.04 11.73
CA PRO A 94 31.07 20.15 12.05
C PRO A 94 30.83 20.05 13.57
N ASP A 95 29.92 20.87 14.12
CA ASP A 95 29.58 20.87 15.55
C ASP A 95 28.83 19.58 15.92
N TRP A 96 29.60 18.57 16.33
CA TRP A 96 29.12 17.23 16.67
C TRP A 96 28.41 17.19 18.03
N ASP A 97 28.67 18.14 18.93
CA ASP A 97 28.03 18.23 20.24
C ASP A 97 26.56 18.66 20.10
N HIS A 98 26.26 19.55 19.15
CA HIS A 98 24.88 19.84 18.80
C HIS A 98 24.13 18.60 18.27
N ALA A 99 24.80 17.77 17.46
CA ALA A 99 24.22 16.53 16.93
C ALA A 99 23.86 15.51 18.02
N LEU A 100 24.69 15.43 19.07
CA LEU A 100 24.46 14.59 20.24
C LEU A 100 23.24 15.01 21.05
N HIS A 101 23.01 16.32 21.18
CA HIS A 101 21.81 16.85 21.84
C HIS A 101 20.52 16.60 21.05
N LEU A 102 20.58 16.62 19.70
CA LEU A 102 19.42 16.31 18.86
C LEU A 102 19.12 14.81 18.81
N TRP A 103 20.15 13.96 18.86
CA TRP A 103 19.97 12.52 18.80
C TRP A 103 21.12 11.78 19.50
N PRO A 104 20.90 11.24 20.71
CA PRO A 104 21.96 10.58 21.49
C PRO A 104 22.63 9.41 20.76
N ASN A 105 21.90 8.74 19.86
CA ASN A 105 22.42 7.65 19.05
C ASN A 105 23.18 8.10 17.78
N PHE A 106 23.26 9.41 17.51
CA PHE A 106 23.86 9.95 16.28
C PHE A 106 25.29 9.45 16.06
N LEU A 107 26.12 9.40 17.10
CA LEU A 107 27.51 8.92 16.97
C LEU A 107 27.59 7.43 16.59
N ARG A 108 26.67 6.59 17.09
CA ARG A 108 26.60 5.17 16.73
C ARG A 108 26.25 5.00 15.26
N TYR A 109 25.38 5.87 14.74
CA TYR A 109 24.96 5.84 13.34
C TYR A 109 26.01 6.44 12.42
N LYS A 110 26.73 7.50 12.87
CA LYS A 110 27.89 8.06 12.17
C LYS A 110 28.99 7.02 11.99
N ALA A 111 29.32 6.25 13.02
CA ALA A 111 30.33 5.19 12.94
C ALA A 111 29.97 4.10 11.91
N VAL A 112 28.69 3.95 11.60
CA VAL A 112 28.18 2.87 10.74
C VAL A 112 27.83 3.34 9.32
N PHE A 113 27.40 4.59 9.16
CA PHE A 113 26.96 5.16 7.87
C PHE A 113 27.85 6.28 7.35
N GLY A 114 28.81 6.76 8.15
CA GLY A 114 29.64 7.94 7.88
C GLY A 114 30.61 7.79 6.71
N ASP A 115 31.05 6.56 6.40
CA ASP A 115 32.11 6.29 5.41
C ASP A 115 31.62 6.22 3.95
N ILE A 116 30.40 6.66 3.65
CA ILE A 116 29.82 6.63 2.30
C ILE A 116 29.76 8.07 1.76
N ASP A 117 30.88 8.57 1.24
CA ASP A 117 30.94 9.84 0.51
C ASP A 117 30.45 9.68 -0.95
N PRO A 118 29.55 10.56 -1.44
CA PRO A 118 29.15 10.59 -2.85
C PRO A 118 29.84 11.76 -3.58
N HIS A 119 31.12 11.59 -3.98
CA HIS A 119 31.73 12.15 -5.21
C HIS A 119 33.28 12.25 -5.09
N PRO A 120 34.05 11.60 -5.98
CA PRO A 120 35.41 12.03 -6.30
C PRO A 120 35.35 13.16 -7.37
N SER A 121 35.96 14.32 -7.10
CA SER A 121 36.10 15.42 -8.06
C SER A 121 37.39 15.26 -8.89
N PRO A 122 37.33 15.14 -10.23
CA PRO A 122 38.50 15.04 -11.08
C PRO A 122 38.74 16.34 -11.85
N PHE A 123 39.47 17.29 -11.26
CA PHE A 123 39.98 18.45 -12.00
C PHE A 123 41.38 18.83 -11.51
N SER A 124 42.41 18.28 -12.14
CA SER A 124 43.74 18.87 -12.18
C SER A 124 44.51 18.34 -13.37
N SER A 125 44.49 19.08 -14.48
CA SER A 125 45.67 19.34 -15.33
C SER A 125 45.24 20.07 -16.62
N SER A 126 45.76 21.28 -16.82
CA SER A 126 45.92 21.90 -18.13
C SER A 126 47.43 22.09 -18.37
N PRO A 127 47.90 21.99 -19.62
CA PRO A 127 48.81 23.04 -20.06
C PRO A 127 48.50 23.52 -21.50
N ALA A 128 48.74 24.82 -21.68
CA ALA A 128 48.64 25.55 -22.93
C ALA A 128 50.01 25.67 -23.65
N SER A 129 49.92 26.03 -24.93
CA SER A 129 50.83 26.93 -25.69
C SER A 129 51.99 26.35 -26.51
N ALA A 130 51.93 26.62 -27.82
CA ALA A 130 52.99 27.08 -28.75
C ALA A 130 52.37 26.98 -30.16
N TYR A 131 52.44 27.91 -31.12
CA TYR A 131 53.48 28.84 -31.56
C TYR A 131 52.83 29.86 -32.52
N ALA A 132 53.47 31.01 -32.70
CA ALA A 132 53.03 32.08 -33.58
C ALA A 132 54.11 32.48 -34.61
N SER A 133 53.64 32.83 -35.82
CA SER A 133 54.07 33.96 -36.67
C SER A 133 55.17 33.84 -37.74
N ALA A 134 54.96 34.73 -38.75
CA ALA A 134 55.84 35.32 -39.77
C ALA A 134 55.74 34.71 -41.19
N ALA A 135 55.69 35.43 -42.32
CA ALA A 135 55.68 36.87 -42.67
C ALA A 135 55.21 37.04 -44.15
N SER A 136 54.96 38.29 -44.55
CA SER A 136 54.32 38.77 -45.81
C SER A 136 55.27 38.89 -47.03
N ASP A 137 54.76 38.66 -48.25
CA ASP A 137 55.38 38.97 -49.55
C ASP A 137 54.31 39.47 -50.56
N ASP A 138 54.57 40.62 -51.19
CA ASP A 138 53.56 41.59 -51.66
C ASP A 138 53.36 41.62 -53.20
N GLY A 139 53.89 40.64 -53.94
CA GLY A 139 53.70 40.52 -55.40
C GLY A 139 52.84 39.31 -55.83
N ARG A 140 52.55 38.42 -54.89
CA ARG A 140 51.75 37.20 -55.09
C ARG A 140 50.27 37.41 -54.75
N VAL A 141 49.89 38.62 -54.33
CA VAL A 141 48.70 38.90 -53.51
C VAL A 141 47.39 38.78 -54.28
N GLU A 142 47.36 39.07 -55.59
CA GLU A 142 46.11 38.96 -56.37
C GLU A 142 45.82 37.52 -56.82
N SER A 143 46.82 36.80 -57.34
CA SER A 143 46.68 35.38 -57.71
C SER A 143 46.55 34.47 -56.49
N LEU A 144 47.32 34.75 -55.43
CA LEU A 144 47.12 34.12 -54.12
C LEU A 144 45.79 34.55 -53.52
N GLY A 145 45.33 35.78 -53.72
CA GLY A 145 44.04 36.29 -53.25
C GLY A 145 42.86 35.53 -53.86
N MET A 146 42.91 35.23 -55.16
CA MET A 146 41.91 34.38 -55.82
C MET A 146 41.96 32.93 -55.33
N MET A 147 43.14 32.32 -55.23
CA MET A 147 43.28 30.96 -54.69
C MET A 147 42.87 30.89 -53.21
N VAL A 148 43.13 31.93 -52.42
CA VAL A 148 42.72 32.04 -51.01
C VAL A 148 41.21 32.26 -50.90
N ALA A 149 40.58 32.99 -51.83
CA ALA A 149 39.14 33.12 -51.90
C ALA A 149 38.47 31.79 -52.26
N GLU A 150 38.97 31.07 -53.28
CA GLU A 150 38.46 29.76 -53.68
C GLU A 150 38.68 28.70 -52.59
N LEU A 151 39.86 28.66 -51.98
CA LEU A 151 40.14 27.81 -50.82
C LEU A 151 39.28 28.22 -49.62
N GLY A 152 38.99 29.52 -49.47
CA GLY A 152 38.10 30.08 -48.47
C GLY A 152 36.67 29.57 -48.65
N GLU A 153 36.13 29.57 -49.86
CA GLU A 153 34.81 29.00 -50.17
C GLU A 153 34.75 27.49 -49.93
N VAL A 154 35.79 26.75 -50.33
CA VAL A 154 35.88 25.30 -50.08
C VAL A 154 36.01 25.00 -48.58
N LEU A 155 36.77 25.78 -47.82
CA LEU A 155 36.90 25.63 -46.37
C LEU A 155 35.62 26.03 -45.65
N VAL A 156 34.94 27.09 -46.10
CA VAL A 156 33.63 27.51 -45.58
C VAL A 156 32.59 26.44 -45.87
N GLY A 157 32.50 25.91 -47.08
CA GLY A 157 31.57 24.83 -47.43
C GLY A 157 31.88 23.51 -46.73
N ARG A 158 33.16 23.20 -46.49
CA ARG A 158 33.58 22.03 -45.69
C ARG A 158 33.26 22.20 -44.21
N GLU A 159 33.44 23.39 -43.68
CA GLU A 159 33.10 23.74 -42.30
C GLU A 159 31.58 23.78 -42.10
N GLU A 160 30.82 24.25 -43.09
CA GLU A 160 29.36 24.21 -43.10
C GLU A 160 28.85 22.76 -43.18
N SER A 161 29.41 21.94 -44.08
CA SER A 161 29.13 20.48 -44.13
C SER A 161 29.52 19.73 -42.86
N ARG A 162 30.50 20.24 -42.10
CA ARG A 162 30.88 19.71 -40.79
C ARG A 162 29.85 20.12 -39.74
N ARG A 163 29.42 21.38 -39.73
CA ARG A 163 28.36 21.91 -38.85
C ARG A 163 27.02 21.23 -39.09
N GLU A 164 26.62 21.00 -40.34
CA GLU A 164 25.38 20.28 -40.67
C GLU A 164 25.41 18.85 -40.15
N ARG A 165 26.53 18.13 -40.27
CA ARG A 165 26.70 16.80 -39.68
C ARG A 165 26.64 16.83 -38.17
N GLU A 166 27.29 17.81 -37.55
CA GLU A 166 27.28 18.00 -36.10
C GLU A 166 25.87 18.33 -35.57
N ASP A 167 25.09 19.11 -36.30
CA ASP A 167 23.70 19.44 -35.98
C ASP A 167 22.76 18.26 -36.22
N CYS A 168 22.92 17.50 -37.32
CA CYS A 168 22.14 16.29 -37.57
C CYS A 168 22.40 15.22 -36.48
N ASP A 169 23.67 15.05 -36.07
CA ASP A 169 24.04 14.18 -34.96
C ASP A 169 23.50 14.68 -33.62
N ARG A 170 23.50 16.00 -33.39
CA ARG A 170 22.94 16.62 -32.19
C ARG A 170 21.45 16.38 -32.10
N GLU A 171 20.71 16.60 -33.19
CA GLU A 171 19.27 16.40 -33.28
C GLU A 171 18.90 14.92 -33.12
N GLY A 172 19.67 14.01 -33.74
CA GLY A 172 19.53 12.57 -33.55
C GLY A 172 19.76 12.12 -32.09
N ARG A 173 20.67 12.77 -31.36
CA ARG A 173 20.86 12.53 -29.91
C ARG A 173 19.71 13.07 -29.08
N TYR A 174 19.17 14.24 -29.41
CA TYR A 174 17.99 14.80 -28.74
C TYR A 174 16.76 13.90 -28.93
N GLN A 175 16.52 13.43 -30.14
CA GLN A 175 15.38 12.56 -30.44
C GLN A 175 15.49 11.22 -29.69
N ARG A 176 16.66 10.58 -29.69
CA ARG A 176 16.91 9.35 -28.93
C ARG A 176 16.73 9.54 -27.43
N ARG A 177 17.19 10.66 -26.87
CA ARG A 177 17.01 10.98 -25.45
C ARG A 177 15.53 11.12 -25.12
N ARG A 178 14.76 11.80 -25.97
CA ARG A 178 13.31 11.98 -25.80
C ARG A 178 12.55 10.65 -25.86
N GLU A 179 12.92 9.76 -26.77
CA GLU A 179 12.35 8.42 -26.86
C GLU A 179 12.65 7.57 -25.61
N ILE A 180 13.91 7.57 -25.15
CA ILE A 180 14.32 6.86 -23.93
C ILE A 180 13.60 7.43 -22.70
N GLU A 181 13.48 8.75 -22.60
CA GLU A 181 12.78 9.42 -21.50
C GLU A 181 11.28 9.12 -21.53
N ALA A 182 10.65 9.10 -22.71
CA ALA A 182 9.25 8.70 -22.88
C ALA A 182 9.03 7.23 -22.49
N LEU A 183 9.92 6.33 -22.91
CA LEU A 183 9.87 4.91 -22.52
C LEU A 183 10.08 4.74 -21.01
N THR A 184 11.02 5.48 -20.42
CA THR A 184 11.30 5.44 -18.97
C THR A 184 10.13 6.00 -18.17
N ALA A 185 9.45 7.04 -18.66
CA ALA A 185 8.26 7.60 -18.03
C ALA A 185 7.04 6.66 -18.10
N MET A 186 6.97 5.78 -19.10
CA MET A 186 5.94 4.73 -19.21
C MET A 186 6.24 3.51 -18.36
N VAL A 187 7.48 3.32 -17.90
CA VAL A 187 7.84 2.27 -16.96
C VAL A 187 7.43 2.77 -15.57
N PRO A 188 6.35 2.25 -14.96
CA PRO A 188 6.00 2.61 -13.60
C PRO A 188 7.19 2.32 -12.71
N SER A 189 7.55 3.30 -11.89
CA SER A 189 8.64 3.12 -10.93
C SER A 189 8.32 1.90 -10.06
N GLU A 190 9.33 1.10 -9.69
CA GLU A 190 9.16 0.01 -8.71
C GLU A 190 8.44 0.51 -7.44
N GLU A 191 8.58 1.79 -7.11
CA GLU A 191 7.87 2.45 -6.02
C GLU A 191 6.38 2.67 -6.29
N GLU A 192 5.99 2.98 -7.52
CA GLU A 192 4.59 3.08 -7.95
C GLU A 192 3.92 1.70 -7.98
N GLU A 193 4.60 0.66 -8.44
CA GLU A 193 4.08 -0.70 -8.35
C GLU A 193 3.84 -1.11 -6.89
N ARG A 194 4.76 -0.76 -5.99
CA ARG A 194 4.59 -0.98 -4.54
C ARG A 194 3.40 -0.20 -3.98
N ARG A 195 3.17 1.05 -4.43
CA ARG A 195 1.98 1.83 -4.07
C ARG A 195 0.69 1.18 -4.60
N GLN A 196 0.69 0.68 -5.84
CA GLN A 196 -0.46 -0.01 -6.43
C GLN A 196 -0.78 -1.32 -5.71
N LEU A 197 0.23 -2.12 -5.37
CA LEU A 197 0.07 -3.35 -4.59
C LEU A 197 -0.45 -3.06 -3.18
N TRP A 198 -0.04 -1.95 -2.57
CA TRP A 198 -0.58 -1.51 -1.28
C TRP A 198 -2.06 -1.17 -1.37
N ARG A 199 -2.47 -0.40 -2.39
CA ARG A 199 -3.89 -0.09 -2.66
C ARG A 199 -4.74 -1.35 -2.86
N ARG A 200 -4.29 -2.29 -3.68
CA ARG A 200 -5.01 -3.57 -3.87
C ARG A 200 -5.14 -4.38 -2.57
N ARG A 201 -4.12 -4.35 -1.72
CA ARG A 201 -4.17 -5.03 -0.41
C ARG A 201 -5.10 -4.30 0.56
N GLU A 202 -5.19 -2.98 0.45
CA GLU A 202 -6.12 -2.14 1.23
C GLU A 202 -7.57 -2.42 0.81
N GLU A 203 -7.88 -2.34 -0.48
CA GLU A 203 -9.21 -2.70 -1.02
C GLU A 203 -9.67 -4.08 -0.54
N ARG A 204 -8.82 -5.11 -0.65
CA ARG A 204 -9.21 -6.45 -0.15
C ARG A 204 -9.50 -6.48 1.36
N ARG A 205 -8.79 -5.68 2.16
CA ARG A 205 -9.08 -5.60 3.60
C ARG A 205 -10.38 -4.85 3.86
N GLU A 206 -10.69 -3.83 3.08
CA GLU A 206 -11.98 -3.12 3.16
C GLU A 206 -13.13 -4.03 2.73
N GLU A 207 -12.97 -4.83 1.68
CA GLU A 207 -13.93 -5.86 1.25
C GLU A 207 -14.16 -6.90 2.35
N GLU A 208 -13.08 -7.48 2.90
CA GLU A 208 -13.16 -8.45 4.02
C GLU A 208 -13.85 -7.83 5.25
N GLU A 209 -13.61 -6.55 5.54
CA GLU A 209 -14.27 -5.83 6.64
C GLU A 209 -15.76 -5.58 6.35
N MET A 210 -16.12 -5.22 5.12
CA MET A 210 -17.51 -5.06 4.71
C MET A 210 -18.27 -6.37 4.76
N GLU A 211 -17.69 -7.48 4.28
CA GLU A 211 -18.28 -8.81 4.42
C GLU A 211 -18.44 -9.20 5.89
N TRP A 212 -17.45 -8.90 6.74
CA TRP A 212 -17.54 -9.19 8.16
C TRP A 212 -18.64 -8.38 8.83
N ARG A 213 -18.78 -7.09 8.47
CA ARG A 213 -19.88 -6.22 8.93
C ARG A 213 -21.23 -6.72 8.45
N GLU A 214 -21.33 -7.15 7.19
CA GLU A 214 -22.56 -7.71 6.63
C GLU A 214 -22.97 -8.99 7.34
N LYS A 215 -22.04 -9.95 7.52
CA LYS A 215 -22.27 -11.19 8.29
C LYS A 215 -22.69 -10.91 9.73
N MET A 216 -22.09 -9.90 10.36
CA MET A 216 -22.47 -9.48 11.72
C MET A 216 -23.87 -8.89 11.77
N LEU A 217 -24.25 -8.06 10.79
CA LEU A 217 -25.60 -7.50 10.69
C LEU A 217 -26.64 -8.58 10.40
N GLU A 218 -26.33 -9.53 9.52
CA GLU A 218 -27.18 -10.69 9.24
C GLU A 218 -27.42 -11.51 10.51
N MET A 219 -26.35 -11.88 11.22
CA MET A 219 -26.45 -12.62 12.47
C MET A 219 -27.22 -11.84 13.56
N GLN A 220 -27.07 -10.52 13.63
CA GLN A 220 -27.85 -9.67 14.53
C GLN A 220 -29.34 -9.69 14.17
N MET A 221 -29.66 -9.51 12.89
CA MET A 221 -31.05 -9.51 12.42
C MET A 221 -31.71 -10.88 12.64
N GLU A 222 -30.98 -11.98 12.44
CA GLU A 222 -31.44 -13.34 12.78
C GLU A 222 -31.69 -13.50 14.28
N HIS A 223 -30.78 -13.02 15.13
CA HIS A 223 -30.95 -13.04 16.57
C HIS A 223 -32.19 -12.24 17.00
N GLU A 224 -32.35 -11.03 16.49
CA GLU A 224 -33.53 -10.19 16.75
C GLU A 224 -34.82 -10.86 16.28
N LYS A 225 -34.80 -11.52 15.12
CA LYS A 225 -35.94 -12.31 14.60
C LYS A 225 -36.28 -13.46 15.53
N GLN A 226 -35.30 -14.23 15.99
CA GLN A 226 -35.52 -15.34 16.92
C GLN A 226 -36.12 -14.85 18.24
N VAL A 227 -35.64 -13.72 18.77
CA VAL A 227 -36.18 -13.10 19.99
C VAL A 227 -37.63 -12.68 19.78
N MET A 228 -37.94 -12.04 18.65
CA MET A 228 -39.31 -11.60 18.36
C MET A 228 -40.27 -12.78 18.15
N GLN A 229 -39.81 -13.86 17.50
CA GLN A 229 -40.58 -15.09 17.36
C GLN A 229 -40.85 -15.74 18.73
N MET A 230 -39.83 -15.86 19.58
CA MET A 230 -39.99 -16.37 20.94
C MET A 230 -40.98 -15.51 21.75
N HIS A 231 -40.94 -14.19 21.61
CA HIS A 231 -41.88 -13.30 22.27
C HIS A 231 -43.33 -13.51 21.81
N ALA A 232 -43.54 -13.70 20.49
CA ALA A 232 -44.84 -13.99 19.92
C ALA A 232 -45.41 -15.34 20.42
N GLU A 233 -44.58 -16.39 20.43
CA GLU A 233 -44.95 -17.72 20.95
C GLU A 233 -45.32 -17.67 22.44
N ALA A 234 -44.54 -16.95 23.25
CA ALA A 234 -44.84 -16.76 24.67
C ALA A 234 -46.18 -16.05 24.89
N CYS A 235 -46.49 -15.01 24.11
CA CYS A 235 -47.77 -14.30 24.16
C CYS A 235 -48.93 -15.21 23.72
N GLN A 236 -48.74 -16.03 22.69
CA GLN A 236 -49.74 -17.01 22.25
C GLN A 236 -50.07 -18.02 23.36
N VAL A 237 -49.05 -18.57 24.04
CA VAL A 237 -49.24 -19.49 25.16
C VAL A 237 -49.98 -18.80 26.31
N GLN A 238 -49.63 -17.55 26.64
CA GLN A 238 -50.34 -16.78 27.66
C GLN A 238 -51.82 -16.59 27.31
N MET A 239 -52.13 -16.24 26.06
CA MET A 239 -53.50 -16.05 25.59
C MET A 239 -54.30 -17.35 25.63
N GLN A 240 -53.68 -18.48 25.26
CA GLN A 240 -54.30 -19.81 25.36
C GLN A 240 -54.60 -20.18 26.80
N MET A 241 -53.64 -20.00 27.71
CA MET A 241 -53.81 -20.21 29.15
C MET A 241 -54.95 -19.37 29.72
N LEU A 242 -54.97 -18.07 29.40
CA LEU A 242 -56.04 -17.16 29.81
C LEU A 242 -57.41 -17.66 29.29
N GLY A 243 -57.49 -18.08 28.03
CA GLY A 243 -58.72 -18.64 27.46
C GLY A 243 -59.17 -19.95 28.11
N ILE A 244 -58.25 -20.78 28.62
CA ILE A 244 -58.58 -21.98 29.41
C ILE A 244 -59.11 -21.57 30.79
N VAL A 245 -58.43 -20.66 31.48
CA VAL A 245 -58.85 -20.16 32.81
C VAL A 245 -60.22 -19.52 32.74
N VAL A 246 -60.49 -18.67 31.73
CA VAL A 246 -61.80 -18.05 31.54
C VAL A 246 -62.88 -19.10 31.32
N ARG A 247 -62.63 -20.13 30.49
CA ARG A 247 -63.60 -21.23 30.30
C ARG A 247 -63.88 -22.00 31.58
N LEU A 248 -62.85 -22.29 32.38
CA LEU A 248 -63.01 -22.96 33.68
C LEU A 248 -63.82 -22.11 34.67
N VAL A 249 -63.50 -20.82 34.78
CA VAL A 249 -64.21 -19.89 35.66
C VAL A 249 -65.67 -19.76 35.23
N CYS A 250 -65.95 -19.64 33.93
CA CYS A 250 -67.32 -19.61 33.43
C CYS A 250 -68.08 -20.92 33.71
N GLN A 251 -67.44 -22.09 33.57
CA GLN A 251 -68.08 -23.37 33.92
C GLN A 251 -68.36 -23.52 35.42
N PHE A 252 -67.50 -22.98 36.29
CA PHE A 252 -67.66 -23.03 37.74
C PHE A 252 -68.63 -21.98 38.30
N LEU A 253 -68.70 -20.80 37.68
CA LEU A 253 -69.58 -19.71 38.10
C LEU A 253 -70.92 -19.70 37.36
N SER A 254 -71.07 -20.42 36.25
CA SER A 254 -72.37 -20.67 35.63
C SER A 254 -73.18 -21.62 36.54
N PRO A 255 -74.28 -21.16 37.14
CA PRO A 255 -75.14 -22.03 37.92
C PRO A 255 -75.74 -23.07 36.97
N THR A 256 -75.80 -24.31 37.42
CA THR A 256 -76.58 -25.37 36.80
C THR A 256 -78.03 -24.91 36.59
N ALA A 257 -78.34 -24.37 35.42
CA ALA A 257 -79.69 -24.36 34.89
C ALA A 257 -79.92 -25.74 34.27
N SER A 258 -80.41 -26.63 35.11
CA SER A 258 -81.06 -27.86 34.69
C SER A 258 -82.12 -27.54 33.62
N SER A 259 -82.13 -28.38 32.59
CA SER A 259 -83.27 -28.66 31.72
C SER A 259 -83.51 -27.73 30.52
N GLY A 260 -83.24 -28.27 29.34
CA GLY A 260 -84.13 -28.14 28.18
C GLY A 260 -83.71 -27.16 27.09
N ALA A 261 -83.77 -27.66 25.86
CA ALA A 261 -83.91 -26.94 24.59
C ALA A 261 -82.68 -26.20 24.02
N GLY A 262 -82.05 -26.87 23.06
CA GLY A 262 -82.00 -26.39 21.67
C GLY A 262 -81.32 -25.05 21.37
N GLY A 263 -80.16 -25.15 20.70
CA GLY A 263 -79.81 -24.25 19.59
C GLY A 263 -79.13 -22.93 19.96
N SER A 264 -77.81 -22.86 19.76
CA SER A 264 -77.10 -21.78 19.04
C SER A 264 -75.60 -21.96 19.19
N ASP A 265 -75.02 -22.78 18.32
CA ASP A 265 -73.56 -22.94 18.15
C ASP A 265 -73.00 -21.78 17.30
N ALA A 266 -73.23 -20.55 17.74
CA ALA A 266 -72.83 -19.34 17.02
C ALA A 266 -72.41 -18.24 18.00
N GLY A 267 -71.32 -18.47 18.71
CA GLY A 267 -70.70 -17.43 19.51
C GLY A 267 -69.33 -17.88 19.97
N ILE A 268 -68.34 -17.01 19.82
CA ILE A 268 -67.00 -17.08 20.42
C ILE A 268 -65.91 -17.77 19.55
N ASN A 269 -66.22 -18.78 18.72
CA ASN A 269 -65.18 -19.41 17.87
C ASN A 269 -64.73 -18.56 16.65
N GLY A 270 -65.51 -17.56 16.23
CA GLY A 270 -65.21 -16.75 15.03
C GLY A 270 -64.16 -15.65 15.23
N LEU A 271 -63.99 -15.14 16.46
CA LEU A 271 -63.07 -14.04 16.73
C LEU A 271 -61.60 -14.51 16.86
N GLN A 272 -61.39 -15.78 17.25
CA GLN A 272 -60.04 -16.32 17.44
C GLN A 272 -59.34 -16.63 16.10
N HIS A 273 -60.09 -17.03 15.06
CA HIS A 273 -59.54 -17.31 13.73
C HIS A 273 -59.11 -16.05 12.97
N HIS A 274 -59.79 -14.92 13.19
CA HIS A 274 -59.54 -13.68 12.44
C HIS A 274 -58.28 -12.94 12.90
N VAL A 275 -57.92 -13.04 14.18
CA VAL A 275 -56.72 -12.41 14.75
C VAL A 275 -55.45 -13.19 14.37
N MET A 276 -55.51 -14.53 14.34
CA MET A 276 -54.40 -15.38 13.87
C MET A 276 -54.12 -15.20 12.38
N HIS A 277 -55.16 -15.08 11.54
CA HIS A 277 -55.00 -14.86 10.10
C HIS A 277 -54.37 -13.49 9.77
N ASN A 278 -54.65 -12.45 10.55
CA ASN A 278 -54.04 -11.13 10.36
C ASN A 278 -52.55 -11.11 10.73
N LEU A 279 -52.13 -11.86 11.75
CA LEU A 279 -50.73 -11.92 12.15
C LEU A 279 -49.87 -12.74 11.16
N GLN A 280 -50.45 -13.75 10.51
CA GLN A 280 -49.80 -14.52 9.45
C GLN A 280 -49.54 -13.68 8.18
N GLN A 281 -50.38 -12.69 7.88
CA GLN A 281 -50.20 -11.81 6.71
C GLN A 281 -49.12 -10.73 6.90
N GLN A 282 -48.72 -10.43 8.14
CA GLN A 282 -47.71 -9.38 8.41
C GLN A 282 -46.25 -9.90 8.32
N GLN A 283 -46.03 -11.20 8.05
CA GLN A 283 -44.70 -11.83 7.98
C GLN A 283 -44.14 -12.06 6.56
N GLN A 284 -44.72 -11.47 5.51
CA GLN A 284 -44.10 -11.54 4.17
C GLN A 284 -43.04 -10.42 4.00
N PRO A 285 -41.77 -10.75 3.72
CA PRO A 285 -40.78 -9.75 3.35
C PRO A 285 -41.11 -9.21 1.96
N GLN A 286 -41.29 -7.88 1.85
CA GLN A 286 -41.33 -7.21 0.55
C GLN A 286 -39.92 -7.17 -0.05
N SER A 287 -39.75 -7.84 -1.20
CA SER A 287 -38.58 -7.69 -2.07
C SER A 287 -38.62 -6.33 -2.80
N PRO A 288 -37.51 -5.60 -2.95
CA PRO A 288 -37.50 -4.37 -3.73
C PRO A 288 -37.54 -4.70 -5.24
N GLY A 289 -38.44 -4.01 -5.95
CA GLY A 289 -38.70 -4.22 -7.37
C GLY A 289 -37.50 -3.87 -8.28
N SER A 290 -37.22 -4.80 -9.20
CA SER A 290 -36.49 -4.53 -10.44
C SER A 290 -37.48 -4.00 -11.48
N LEU A 291 -37.24 -2.78 -11.95
CA LEU A 291 -37.92 -2.17 -13.09
C LEU A 291 -37.37 -2.73 -14.41
N VAL A 292 -38.24 -2.74 -15.42
CA VAL A 292 -38.01 -3.01 -16.86
C VAL A 292 -37.91 -4.50 -17.20
N GLY A 293 -38.72 -5.10 -18.07
CA GLY A 293 -39.70 -4.63 -19.05
C GLY A 293 -39.84 -5.74 -20.09
N ASP A 294 -41.06 -6.13 -20.41
CA ASP A 294 -41.44 -7.32 -21.17
C ASP A 294 -40.79 -7.44 -22.57
N ASN A 295 -40.52 -8.68 -22.99
CA ASN A 295 -41.30 -9.40 -24.02
C ASN A 295 -40.43 -10.33 -24.91
N VAL A 296 -41.09 -11.37 -25.42
CA VAL A 296 -40.74 -12.27 -26.55
C VAL A 296 -40.16 -13.66 -26.18
N LYS A 297 -41.08 -14.56 -25.80
CA LYS A 297 -41.50 -15.76 -26.56
C LYS A 297 -40.43 -16.50 -27.38
N ASN A 298 -40.12 -17.75 -27.02
CA ASN A 298 -40.51 -18.92 -27.81
C ASN A 298 -40.16 -20.26 -27.12
N ASP A 299 -40.97 -21.22 -27.51
CA ASP A 299 -41.21 -22.57 -27.03
C ASP A 299 -40.13 -23.61 -27.38
N VAL A 300 -40.03 -24.61 -26.48
CA VAL A 300 -39.82 -26.07 -26.74
C VAL A 300 -38.46 -26.50 -27.32
N HIS A 301 -37.71 -27.34 -26.57
CA HIS A 301 -37.50 -28.77 -26.87
C HIS A 301 -36.71 -29.50 -25.77
N SER A 302 -37.17 -30.72 -25.50
CA SER A 302 -36.66 -31.74 -24.59
C SER A 302 -35.23 -32.22 -24.84
N GLY A 303 -34.69 -32.91 -23.83
CA GLY A 303 -33.53 -33.80 -23.87
C GLY A 303 -32.64 -33.51 -22.66
N GLU A 304 -32.81 -34.11 -21.48
CA GLU A 304 -32.55 -35.53 -21.19
C GLU A 304 -31.39 -36.08 -22.02
N ASP A 305 -30.17 -35.99 -21.46
CA ASP A 305 -29.18 -37.03 -21.65
C ASP A 305 -28.28 -37.13 -20.41
N TYR A 306 -28.15 -38.37 -19.95
CA TYR A 306 -27.29 -38.83 -18.87
C TYR A 306 -25.81 -38.63 -19.24
N LEU A 307 -25.01 -38.11 -18.30
CA LEU A 307 -23.82 -38.74 -17.70
C LEU A 307 -23.18 -37.80 -16.67
#